data_AF-A0A1H9FN47-F1
#
_entry.id   AF-A0A1H9FN47-F1
#
_cell.length_a   1.000
_cell.length_b   1.000
_cell.length_c   1.000
_cell.angle_alpha   90.00
_cell.angle_beta   90.00
_cell.angle_gamma   90.00
#
_symmetry.space_group_name_H-M   'P 1'
#
loop_
_entity.id
_entity.type
_entity.pdbx_description
1 polymer ?
#
loop_
_entity_poly.entity_id
_entity_poly.type
_entity_poly.pdbx_seq_one_letter_code
_entity_poly.pdbx_strand_id
1 'polypeptide(L)' 'MINKSSVYYQQVSLVIKMLSVVAGENVFALKGGTAINLFIRDFPRLSVDIDLA' A
#
# COMPACT_ATOMS: atom_id res chain seq x y z
N MET A 1 -9.76 -10.58 -12.27
CA MET A 1 -8.39 -11.03 -11.88
C MET A 1 -7.43 -9.87 -12.03
N ILE A 2 -6.54 -9.64 -11.06
CA ILE A 2 -5.53 -8.58 -11.13
C ILE A 2 -4.52 -8.93 -12.23
N ASN A 3 -4.31 -8.01 -13.19
CA ASN A 3 -3.35 -8.18 -14.26
C ASN A 3 -1.93 -7.85 -13.75
N LYS A 4 -1.08 -8.88 -13.63
CA LYS A 4 0.31 -8.73 -13.16
C LYS A 4 1.23 -7.96 -14.11
N SER A 5 0.87 -7.82 -15.39
CA SER A 5 1.64 -7.01 -16.35
C SER A 5 1.24 -5.53 -16.34
N SER A 6 0.21 -5.15 -15.57
CA SER A 6 -0.20 -3.76 -15.43
C SER A 6 0.84 -2.94 -14.68
N VAL A 7 1.03 -1.68 -15.10
CA VAL A 7 1.83 -0.68 -14.38
C VAL A 7 1.37 -0.55 -12.92
N TYR A 8 0.06 -0.64 -12.65
CA TYR A 8 -0.48 -0.55 -11.30
C TYR A 8 -0.06 -1.73 -10.41
N TYR A 9 0.10 -2.94 -10.98
CA TYR A 9 0.59 -4.08 -10.21
C TYR A 9 2.05 -3.88 -9.79
N GLN A 10 2.87 -3.32 -10.69
CA GLN A 10 4.26 -2.99 -10.38
C GLN A 10 4.35 -1.90 -9.30
N GLN A 11 3.49 -0.88 -9.36
CA GLN A 11 3.40 0.16 -8.32
C GLN A 11 2.99 -0.40 -6.96
N VAL A 12 1.95 -1.26 -6.89
CA VAL A 12 1.55 -1.90 -5.64
C VAL A 12 2.67 -2.77 -5.07
N SER A 13 3.39 -3.51 -5.92
CA SER A 13 4.55 -4.31 -5.51
C SER A 13 5.63 -3.44 -4.86
N LEU A 14 5.89 -2.25 -5.42
CA LEU A 14 6.82 -1.28 -4.82
C LEU A 14 6.29 -0.75 -3.48
N VAL A 15 5.01 -0.37 -3.40
CA VAL A 15 4.36 0.10 -2.16
C VAL A 15 4.51 -0.94 -1.04
N ILE A 16 4.17 -2.21 -1.30
CA ILE A 16 4.28 -3.27 -0.30
C ILE A 16 5.71 -3.43 0.21
N LYS A 17 6.71 -3.32 -0.67
CA LYS A 17 8.13 -3.34 -0.27
C LYS A 17 8.50 -2.14 0.61
N MET A 18 8.00 -0.95 0.28
CA MET A 18 8.26 0.28 1.04
C MET A 18 7.62 0.27 2.44
N LEU A 19 6.50 -0.42 2.63
CA LEU A 19 5.86 -0.52 3.96
C LEU A 19 6.80 -1.07 5.03
N SER A 20 7.69 -2.00 4.69
CA SER A 20 8.67 -2.53 5.65
C SER A 20 9.71 -1.50 6.07
N VAL A 21 10.09 -0.59 5.16
CA VAL A 21 11.01 0.51 5.43
C VAL A 21 10.33 1.54 6.32
N VAL A 22 9.11 1.96 5.96
CA VAL A 22 8.32 2.92 6.74
C VAL A 22 8.03 2.40 8.15
N ALA A 23 7.71 1.12 8.29
CA ALA A 23 7.43 0.51 9.59
C ALA A 23 8.63 0.47 10.55
N GLY A 24 9.86 0.64 10.03
CA GLY A 24 11.06 0.77 10.84
C GLY A 24 11.22 2.15 11.49
N GLU A 25 10.46 3.15 11.05
CA GLU A 25 10.55 4.53 11.50
C GLU A 25 9.41 4.87 12.46
N ASN A 26 9.75 5.19 13.72
CA ASN A 26 8.76 5.46 14.77
C ASN A 26 7.98 6.78 14.59
N VAL A 27 8.39 7.61 13.63
CA VAL A 27 7.80 8.94 13.39
C VAL A 27 6.65 8.91 12.39
N PHE A 28 6.45 7.79 11.68
CA PHE A 28 5.42 7.68 10.65
C PHE A 28 4.26 6.79 11.09
N ALA A 29 3.05 7.30 10.88
CA ALA A 29 1.83 6.52 10.96
C ALA A 29 1.22 6.33 9.56
N LEU A 30 1.05 5.07 9.14
CA LEU A 30 0.32 4.77 7.91
C LEU A 30 -1.17 5.09 8.09
N LYS A 31 -1.74 5.85 7.15
CA LYS A 31 -3.14 6.30 7.18
C LYS A 31 -3.80 6.22 5.80
N GLY A 32 -5.03 6.75 5.73
CA GLY A 32 -5.76 6.93 4.48
C GLY A 32 -6.40 5.65 3.94
N GLY A 33 -6.83 5.72 2.68
CA GLY A 33 -7.55 4.63 2.04
C GLY A 33 -6.70 3.37 1.87
N THR A 34 -5.38 3.52 1.71
CA THR A 34 -4.45 2.39 1.59
C THR A 34 -4.28 1.63 2.90
N ALA A 35 -4.18 2.32 4.03
CA ALA A 35 -4.18 1.66 5.35
C ALA A 35 -5.43 0.81 5.55
N ILE A 36 -6.59 1.37 5.19
CA ILE A 36 -7.88 0.67 5.31
C ILE A 36 -7.89 -0.57 4.40
N ASN A 37 -7.47 -0.42 3.14
CA ASN A 37 -7.49 -1.52 2.16
C ASN A 37 -6.57 -2.70 2.54
N LEU A 38 -5.42 -2.41 3.16
CA LEU A 38 -4.42 -3.43 3.49
C LEU A 38 -4.65 -4.09 4.85
N PHE A 39 -5.12 -3.32 5.85
CA PHE A 39 -5.11 -3.78 7.24
C PHE A 39 -6.51 -3.89 7.88
N ILE A 40 -7.52 -3.23 7.33
CA ILE A 40 -8.86 -3.16 7.97
C ILE A 40 -9.91 -3.89 7.15
N ARG A 41 -9.91 -3.74 5.83
CA ARG A 41 -10.94 -4.28 4.94
C ARG A 41 -10.38 -4.55 3.56
N ASP A 42 -10.57 -5.78 3.10
CA ASP A 42 -10.23 -6.19 1.73
C ASP A 42 -11.23 -5.59 0.73
N PHE A 43 -10.83 -4.52 0.04
CA PHE A 43 -11.60 -3.98 -1.08
C PHE A 43 -11.10 -4.57 -2.40
N PRO A 44 -11.98 -4.79 -3.39
CA PRO A 44 -11.58 -5.29 -4.71
C PRO A 44 -10.91 -4.21 -5.57
N ARG A 45 -9.86 -3.55 -5.05
CA ARG A 45 -9.10 -2.47 -5.70
C ARG A 45 -7.60 -2.57 -5.38
N LEU A 46 -6.80 -2.00 -6.26
CA LEU A 46 -5.39 -1.74 -5.99
C LEU A 46 -5.22 -0.41 -5.24
N SER A 47 -4.26 -0.37 -4.32
CA SER A 47 -3.79 0.85 -3.66
C SER A 47 -2.38 1.13 -4.16
N VAL A 48 -2.20 2.23 -4.89
CA VAL A 48 -0.95 2.57 -5.59
C VAL A 48 -0.15 3.69 -4.89
N ASP A 49 -0.71 4.27 -3.84
CA ASP A 49 -0.18 5.32 -3.00
C ASP A 49 -0.15 4.90 -1.52
N ILE A 50 0.66 5.60 -0.72
CA ILE A 50 0.64 5.52 0.75
C ILE A 50 0.61 6.92 1.34
N ASP A 51 -0.20 7.10 2.39
CA ASP A 51 -0.27 8.34 3.15
C ASP A 51 0.39 8.12 4.51
N LEU A 52 1.31 9.00 4.89
CA LEU A 52 1.98 9.01 6.19
C LEU A 52 1.61 10.28 6.96
N ALA A 53 1.32 10.15 8.25
CA ALA A 53 1.20 11.26 9.21
C ALA A 53 2.35 11.24 10.21
#